data_AF-A0A451FMM1-F1
#
_entry.id   AF-A0A451FMM1-F1
#
_cell.length_a   1.000
_cell.length_b   1.000
_cell.length_c   1.000
_cell.angle_alpha   90.00
_cell.angle_beta   90.00
_cell.angle_gamma   90.00
#
_symmetry.space_group_name_H-M   'P 1'
#
loop_
_entity.id
_entity.type
_entity.pdbx_description
1 polymer ?
#
loop_
_entity_poly.entity_id
_entity_poly.type
_entity_poly.pdbx_seq_one_letter_code
_entity_poly.pdbx_strand_id
1 'polypeptide(L)'
;MNFKKLPLQKNYFFSKQYKKVLYYAFLEAKYNELPTVNLNCLLYGLLKSEFSLSKSILDKINYSKKSVLLKKIKLLIKEQKESKVIDNLNEPPILSKTVRQIIFNSICQSKSFIITTDDLLLALLSNLKSQKLIVDLIFEI
;
A
#
# COMPACT_ATOMS: atom_id res chain seq x y z
N MET A 1 -17.71 25.41 12.94
CA MET A 1 -17.89 24.10 12.27
C MET A 1 -18.01 23.04 13.35
N ASN A 2 -19.21 22.46 13.53
CA ASN A 2 -19.41 21.36 14.47
C ASN A 2 -18.83 20.07 13.89
N PHE A 3 -17.73 19.57 14.45
CA PHE A 3 -17.29 18.20 14.22
C PHE A 3 -18.31 17.26 14.86
N LYS A 4 -19.35 16.87 14.09
CA LYS A 4 -20.16 15.71 14.45
C LYS A 4 -19.18 14.55 14.67
N LYS A 5 -19.10 14.02 15.90
CA LYS A 5 -18.35 12.80 16.19
C LYS A 5 -18.87 11.73 15.22
N LEU A 6 -18.01 11.32 14.27
CA LEU A 6 -18.30 10.21 13.38
C LEU A 6 -18.60 8.98 14.26
N PRO A 7 -19.67 8.22 13.98
CA PRO A 7 -20.04 7.06 14.77
C PRO A 7 -19.03 5.93 14.52
N LEU A 8 -17.87 5.99 15.20
CA LEU A 8 -16.90 4.91 15.24
C LEU A 8 -17.37 3.85 16.26
N GLN A 9 -18.48 3.19 15.96
CA GLN A 9 -18.99 2.04 16.74
C GLN A 9 -19.19 0.79 15.86
N LYS A 10 -18.60 0.76 14.67
CA LYS A 10 -18.47 -0.47 13.89
C LYS A 10 -17.09 -1.05 14.13
N ASN A 11 -17.02 -2.25 14.71
CA ASN A 11 -15.80 -3.03 14.79
C ASN A 11 -15.47 -3.53 13.37
N TYR A 12 -14.60 -2.80 12.67
CA TYR A 12 -14.08 -3.23 11.38
C TYR A 12 -12.93 -4.21 11.56
N PHE A 13 -12.91 -5.26 10.74
CA PHE A 13 -11.87 -6.28 10.73
C PHE A 13 -11.18 -6.30 9.37
N PHE A 14 -9.84 -6.33 9.34
CA PHE A 14 -9.12 -6.56 8.10
C PHE A 14 -9.19 -8.04 7.70
N SER A 15 -9.50 -8.29 6.43
CA SER A 15 -9.41 -9.64 5.85
C SER A 15 -7.98 -10.21 5.96
N LYS A 16 -7.86 -11.54 5.92
CA LYS A 16 -6.56 -12.22 5.96
C LYS A 16 -5.62 -11.74 4.86
N GLN A 17 -6.15 -11.48 3.66
CA GLN A 17 -5.35 -10.98 2.54
C GLN A 17 -4.90 -9.53 2.74
N TYR A 18 -5.76 -8.67 3.28
CA TYR A 18 -5.39 -7.30 3.61
C TYR A 18 -4.24 -7.28 4.63
N LYS A 19 -4.34 -8.11 5.68
CA LYS A 19 -3.26 -8.26 6.67
C LYS A 19 -1.96 -8.75 6.02
N LYS A 20 -2.04 -9.68 5.06
CA LYS A 20 -0.89 -10.18 4.28
C LYS A 20 -0.23 -9.08 3.44
N VAL A 21 -1.01 -8.20 2.81
CA VAL A 21 -0.52 -7.02 2.08
C VAL A 21 0.26 -6.10 3.01
N LEU A 22 -0.32 -5.73 4.15
CA LEU A 22 0.37 -4.89 5.13
C LEU A 22 1.65 -5.56 5.60
N TYR A 23 1.59 -6.84 5.96
CA TYR A 23 2.76 -7.59 6.41
C TYR A 23 3.94 -7.50 5.42
N TYR A 24 3.70 -7.72 4.13
CA TYR A 24 4.76 -7.58 3.12
C TYR A 24 5.26 -6.14 2.96
N ALA A 25 4.39 -5.15 3.10
CA ALA A 25 4.79 -3.74 3.07
C ALA A 25 5.71 -3.36 4.24
N PHE A 26 5.38 -3.84 5.45
CA PHE A 26 6.21 -3.66 6.65
C PHE A 26 7.54 -4.41 6.53
N LEU A 27 7.53 -5.65 6.03
CA LEU A 27 8.75 -6.42 5.79
C LEU A 27 9.68 -5.70 4.81
N GLU A 28 9.16 -5.17 3.71
CA GLU A 28 9.99 -4.50 2.71
C GLU A 28 10.54 -3.17 3.23
N ALA A 29 9.76 -2.42 4.01
CA ALA A 29 10.26 -1.23 4.71
C ALA A 29 11.38 -1.58 5.69
N LYS A 30 11.21 -2.64 6.49
CA LYS A 30 12.22 -3.10 7.45
C LYS A 30 13.49 -3.59 6.74
N TYR A 31 13.36 -4.37 5.67
CA TYR A 31 14.50 -4.89 4.90
C TYR A 31 15.34 -3.76 4.29
N ASN A 32 14.70 -2.68 3.88
CA ASN A 32 15.37 -1.50 3.33
C ASN A 32 15.66 -0.43 4.40
N GLU A 33 15.55 -0.77 5.69
CA GLU A 33 15.81 0.11 6.84
C GLU A 33 15.06 1.46 6.76
N LEU A 34 13.90 1.46 6.10
CA LEU A 34 13.11 2.67 5.97
C LEU A 34 12.39 2.94 7.30
N PRO A 35 12.44 4.17 7.85
CA PRO A 35 11.73 4.50 9.08
C PRO A 35 10.20 4.50 8.88
N THR A 36 9.74 4.54 7.62
CA THR A 36 8.31 4.63 7.29
C THR A 36 7.90 3.67 6.19
N VAL A 37 6.74 3.02 6.36
CA VAL A 37 6.02 2.35 5.29
C VAL A 37 5.38 3.40 4.39
N ASN A 38 5.97 3.58 3.21
CA ASN A 38 5.49 4.52 2.19
C ASN A 38 4.62 3.82 1.13
N LEU A 39 4.23 4.58 0.12
CA LEU A 39 3.36 4.09 -0.94
C LEU A 39 4.00 2.96 -1.76
N ASN A 40 5.30 3.02 -2.02
CA ASN A 40 6.02 1.97 -2.76
C ASN A 40 6.01 0.65 -1.98
N CYS A 41 6.23 0.71 -0.67
CA CYS A 41 6.12 -0.47 0.20
C CYS A 41 4.69 -1.06 0.18
N LEU A 42 3.66 -0.21 0.21
CA LEU A 42 2.26 -0.65 0.16
C LEU A 42 1.94 -1.34 -1.18
N LEU A 43 2.39 -0.77 -2.30
CA LEU A 43 2.22 -1.36 -3.63
C LEU A 43 2.99 -2.67 -3.77
N TYR A 44 4.21 -2.74 -3.24
CA TYR A 44 4.96 -3.99 -3.17
C TYR A 44 4.17 -5.07 -2.43
N GLY A 45 3.58 -4.74 -1.27
CA GLY A 45 2.75 -5.66 -0.51
C GLY A 45 1.54 -6.18 -1.29
N LEU A 46 0.88 -5.30 -2.06
CA LEU A 46 -0.23 -5.68 -2.93
C LEU A 46 0.19 -6.66 -4.02
N LEU A 47 1.28 -6.37 -4.72
CA LEU A 47 1.82 -7.23 -5.78
C LEU A 47 2.31 -8.58 -5.25
N LYS A 48 2.94 -8.58 -4.07
CA LYS A 48 3.50 -9.77 -3.43
C LYS A 48 2.44 -10.68 -2.81
N SER A 49 1.29 -10.14 -2.41
CA SER A 49 0.21 -10.91 -1.78
C SER A 49 -0.49 -11.92 -2.68
N GLU A 50 -0.28 -11.84 -4.00
CA GLU A 50 -0.89 -12.72 -5.03
C GLU A 50 -2.44 -12.68 -5.04
N PHE A 51 -3.02 -11.52 -4.72
CA PHE A 51 -4.46 -11.34 -4.70
C PHE A 51 -5.11 -11.34 -6.10
N SER A 52 -6.34 -11.85 -6.21
CA SER A 52 -7.04 -12.15 -7.47
C SER A 52 -7.60 -10.93 -8.21
N LEU A 53 -7.87 -9.81 -7.53
CA LEU A 53 -8.42 -8.60 -8.18
C LEU A 53 -7.34 -7.60 -8.57
N SER A 54 -6.22 -7.58 -7.84
CA SER A 54 -4.97 -7.02 -8.37
C SER A 54 -4.52 -7.82 -9.58
N LYS A 55 -4.78 -9.14 -9.63
CA LYS A 55 -4.72 -9.94 -10.85
C LYS A 55 -5.51 -9.29 -11.98
N SER A 56 -6.79 -8.94 -11.86
CA SER A 56 -7.54 -8.34 -12.99
C SER A 56 -7.00 -6.98 -13.50
N ILE A 57 -6.55 -6.10 -12.61
CA ILE A 57 -5.97 -4.79 -12.99
C ILE A 57 -4.55 -4.97 -13.55
N LEU A 58 -3.77 -5.90 -13.00
CA LEU A 58 -2.41 -6.24 -13.44
C LEU A 58 -2.39 -7.24 -14.62
N ASP A 59 -3.47 -7.98 -14.85
CA ASP A 59 -3.70 -8.88 -15.99
C ASP A 59 -3.95 -8.01 -17.23
N LYS A 60 -4.69 -6.89 -17.06
CA LYS A 60 -4.75 -5.82 -18.06
C LYS A 60 -3.37 -5.19 -18.31
N ILE A 61 -2.51 -5.12 -17.30
CA ILE A 61 -1.10 -4.74 -17.41
C ILE A 61 -0.26 -5.99 -17.69
N ASN A 62 -0.62 -6.74 -18.73
CA ASN A 62 0.09 -7.90 -19.29
C ASN A 62 0.94 -8.68 -18.26
N TYR A 63 0.36 -9.71 -17.64
CA TYR A 63 0.89 -10.47 -16.48
C TYR A 63 2.39 -10.84 -16.54
N SER A 64 2.96 -10.94 -17.74
CA SER A 64 4.41 -11.08 -18.01
C SER A 64 5.27 -10.00 -17.34
N LYS A 65 4.72 -8.81 -17.09
CA LYS A 65 5.40 -7.64 -16.53
C LYS A 65 5.35 -7.56 -15.00
N LYS A 66 4.64 -8.46 -14.29
CA LYS A 66 4.57 -8.43 -12.80
C LYS A 66 5.95 -8.51 -12.14
N SER A 67 6.81 -9.40 -12.64
CA SER A 67 8.18 -9.56 -12.13
C SER A 67 9.02 -8.31 -12.35
N VAL A 68 8.85 -7.65 -13.50
CA VAL A 68 9.49 -6.39 -13.86
C VAL A 68 9.00 -5.26 -12.95
N LEU A 69 7.70 -5.15 -12.75
CA LEU A 69 7.08 -4.15 -11.87
C LEU A 69 7.54 -4.32 -10.41
N LEU A 70 7.59 -5.56 -9.91
CA LEU A 70 8.12 -5.86 -8.58
C LEU A 70 9.59 -5.45 -8.44
N LYS A 71 10.43 -5.74 -9.45
CA LYS A 71 11.85 -5.32 -9.46
C LYS A 71 11.97 -3.80 -9.45
N LYS A 72 11.16 -3.11 -10.25
CA LYS A 72 11.14 -1.65 -10.34
C LYS A 72 10.74 -0.99 -9.02
N ILE A 73 9.68 -1.46 -8.39
CA ILE A 73 9.26 -0.96 -7.07
C ILE A 73 10.35 -1.20 -6.03
N LYS A 74 11.02 -2.36 -6.04
CA LYS A 74 12.15 -2.62 -5.15
C LYS A 74 13.30 -1.63 -5.34
N LEU A 75 13.64 -1.29 -6.59
CA LEU A 75 14.66 -0.28 -6.88
C LEU A 75 14.27 1.08 -6.29
N LEU A 76 13.02 1.54 -6.53
CA LEU A 76 12.52 2.80 -5.97
C LEU A 76 12.52 2.84 -4.43
N ILE A 77 12.29 1.71 -3.77
CA ILE A 77 12.38 1.59 -2.30
C ILE A 77 13.84 1.70 -1.85
N LYS A 78 14.76 1.04 -2.57
CA LYS A 78 16.19 1.03 -2.25
C LYS A 78 16.82 2.42 -2.42
N GLU A 79 16.50 3.14 -3.50
CA GLU A 79 16.96 4.51 -3.75
C GLU A 79 16.54 5.47 -2.61
N GLN A 80 15.41 5.21 -1.96
CA GLN A 80 14.96 6.02 -0.82
C GLN A 80 15.75 5.77 0.46
N LYS A 81 16.35 4.58 0.62
CA LYS A 81 17.28 4.30 1.73
C LYS A 81 18.51 5.20 1.63
N GLU A 82 19.06 5.33 0.43
CA GLU A 82 20.28 6.11 0.16
C GLU A 82 20.07 7.62 0.41
N SER A 83 18.81 8.08 0.42
CA SER A 83 18.45 9.48 0.63
C SER A 83 18.27 9.93 2.09
N LYS A 84 18.31 9.02 3.08
CA LYS A 84 18.03 9.35 4.49
C LYS A 84 19.10 8.85 5.46
N VAL A 85 19.56 9.76 6.33
CA VAL A 85 20.28 9.44 7.57
C VAL A 85 19.28 8.88 8.57
N ILE A 86 19.53 7.68 9.11
CA ILE A 86 18.60 6.98 10.01
C ILE A 86 19.20 6.99 11.42
N ASP A 87 18.51 7.65 12.34
CA ASP A 87 18.98 7.78 13.74
C ASP A 87 18.51 6.63 14.65
N ASN A 88 17.59 5.74 14.22
CA ASN A 88 17.13 4.60 15.03
C ASN A 88 16.74 3.37 14.17
N LEU A 89 17.64 2.39 14.06
CA LEU A 89 17.47 1.16 13.25
C LEU A 89 16.61 0.08 13.92
N ASN A 90 16.31 0.19 15.22
CA ASN A 90 15.67 -0.90 15.98
C ASN A 90 14.15 -0.78 16.14
N GLU A 91 13.55 0.34 15.74
CA GLU A 91 12.11 0.54 15.84
C GLU A 91 11.37 -0.04 14.61
N PRO A 92 10.15 -0.60 14.79
CA PRO A 92 9.35 -1.02 13.65
C PRO A 92 8.97 0.20 12.79
N PRO A 93 8.98 0.07 11.46
CA PRO A 93 8.69 1.20 10.57
C PRO A 93 7.24 1.66 10.77
N ILE A 94 7.02 2.97 10.88
CA ILE A 94 5.67 3.52 11.07
C ILE A 94 4.99 3.77 9.73
N LEU A 95 3.65 3.79 9.70
CA LEU A 95 2.93 4.14 8.47
C LEU A 95 3.13 5.62 8.11
N SER A 96 3.52 5.90 6.87
CA SER A 96 3.56 7.29 6.36
C SER A 96 2.17 7.94 6.39
N LYS A 97 2.12 9.29 6.42
CA LYS A 97 0.85 10.05 6.42
C LYS A 97 -0.06 9.63 5.25
N THR A 98 0.50 9.48 4.06
CA THR A 98 -0.23 9.06 2.86
C THR A 98 -0.80 7.65 3.01
N VAL A 99 0.01 6.69 3.50
CA VAL A 99 -0.46 5.30 3.69
C VAL A 99 -1.54 5.22 4.76
N ARG A 100 -1.42 5.96 5.87
CA ARG A 100 -2.49 6.05 6.88
C ARG A 100 -3.79 6.57 6.29
N GLN A 101 -3.72 7.60 5.45
CA GLN A 101 -4.90 8.16 4.79
C GLN A 101 -5.54 7.16 3.82
N ILE A 102 -4.74 6.40 3.06
CA ILE A 102 -5.24 5.35 2.16
C ILE A 102 -5.94 4.24 2.96
N ILE A 103 -5.32 3.76 4.04
CA ILE A 103 -5.92 2.73 4.90
C ILE A 103 -7.22 3.24 5.51
N PHE A 104 -7.22 4.47 6.04
CA PHE A 104 -8.43 5.09 6.57
C PHE A 104 -9.53 5.20 5.51
N ASN A 105 -9.20 5.65 4.30
CA ASN A 105 -10.15 5.74 3.20
C ASN A 105 -10.73 4.36 2.83
N SER A 106 -9.93 3.29 2.85
CA SER A 106 -10.43 1.93 2.62
C SER A 106 -11.47 1.50 3.66
N ILE A 107 -11.28 1.88 4.92
CA ILE A 107 -12.25 1.64 6.00
C ILE A 107 -13.54 2.43 5.77
N CYS A 108 -13.42 3.72 5.41
CA CYS A 108 -14.57 4.58 5.15
C CYS A 108 -15.38 4.18 3.91
N GLN A 109 -14.71 3.65 2.89
CA GLN A 109 -15.34 3.23 1.63
C GLN A 109 -15.95 1.83 1.72
N SER A 110 -15.49 0.99 2.64
CA SER A 110 -15.99 -0.38 2.75
C SER A 110 -17.45 -0.40 3.18
N LYS A 111 -18.25 -1.14 2.43
CA LYS A 111 -19.66 -1.40 2.75
C LYS A 111 -19.82 -2.56 3.75
N SER A 112 -18.74 -3.26 4.06
CA SER A 112 -18.70 -4.45 4.92
C SER A 112 -17.95 -4.17 6.23
N PHE A 113 -18.23 -4.98 7.25
CA PHE A 113 -17.40 -5.01 8.45
C PHE A 113 -16.02 -5.63 8.20
N ILE A 114 -15.89 -6.44 7.15
CA ILE A 114 -14.62 -7.04 6.75
C ILE A 114 -14.02 -6.19 5.63
N ILE A 115 -12.94 -5.48 5.94
CA ILE A 115 -12.19 -4.66 4.99
C ILE A 115 -11.33 -5.57 4.11
N THR A 116 -11.57 -5.48 2.82
CA THR A 116 -10.95 -6.32 1.79
C THR A 116 -9.82 -5.60 1.09
N THR A 117 -8.97 -6.36 0.40
CA THR A 117 -7.94 -5.80 -0.48
C THR A 117 -8.53 -5.00 -1.64
N ASP A 118 -9.79 -5.21 -2.01
CA ASP A 118 -10.49 -4.39 -3.00
C ASP A 118 -10.79 -3.00 -2.47
N ASP A 119 -11.23 -2.90 -1.21
CA ASP A 119 -11.41 -1.61 -0.54
C ASP A 119 -10.08 -0.82 -0.48
N LEU A 120 -8.95 -1.52 -0.30
CA LEU A 120 -7.61 -0.91 -0.36
C LEU A 120 -7.25 -0.43 -1.76
N LEU A 121 -7.54 -1.23 -2.80
CA LEU A 121 -7.29 -0.86 -4.19
C LEU A 121 -8.12 0.36 -4.60
N LEU A 122 -9.41 0.40 -4.22
CA LEU A 122 -10.27 1.56 -4.46
C LEU A 122 -9.74 2.80 -3.74
N ALA A 123 -9.30 2.66 -2.49
CA ALA A 123 -8.72 3.75 -1.74
C ALA A 123 -7.41 4.28 -2.38
N LEU A 124 -6.56 3.38 -2.87
CA LEU A 124 -5.35 3.74 -3.63
C LEU A 124 -5.71 4.49 -4.91
N LEU A 125 -6.64 3.94 -5.71
CA LEU A 125 -7.09 4.55 -6.94
C LEU A 125 -7.89 5.83 -6.71
N SER A 126 -8.33 6.14 -5.50
CA SER A 126 -8.94 7.44 -5.16
C SER A 126 -7.92 8.52 -4.76
N ASN A 127 -6.65 8.16 -4.58
CA ASN A 127 -5.60 9.05 -4.15
C ASN A 127 -4.72 9.48 -5.34
N LEU A 128 -4.72 10.77 -5.70
CA LEU A 128 -4.00 11.30 -6.87
C LEU A 128 -2.50 10.94 -6.90
N LYS A 129 -1.81 10.99 -5.76
CA LYS A 129 -0.38 10.62 -5.69
C LYS A 129 -0.18 9.14 -6.01
N SER A 130 -1.12 8.31 -5.56
CA SER A 130 -1.09 6.87 -5.78
C SER A 130 -1.44 6.49 -7.21
N GLN A 131 -2.45 7.14 -7.79
CA GLN A 131 -2.79 7.02 -9.20
C GLN A 131 -1.61 7.37 -10.09
N LYS A 132 -1.01 8.56 -9.89
CA LYS A 132 0.14 9.01 -10.68
C LYS A 132 1.27 7.99 -10.63
N LEU A 133 1.62 7.52 -9.43
CA LEU A 133 2.68 6.53 -9.28
C LEU A 133 2.34 5.19 -9.94
N ILE A 134 1.10 4.71 -9.85
CA ILE A 134 0.66 3.49 -10.54
C ILE A 134 0.76 3.67 -12.06
N VAL A 135 0.28 4.81 -12.59
CA VAL A 135 0.34 5.14 -14.02
C VAL A 135 1.79 5.24 -14.51
N ASP A 136 2.64 6.00 -13.83
CA ASP A 136 4.07 6.14 -14.14
C ASP A 136 4.75 4.76 -14.15
N LEU A 137 4.45 3.93 -13.16
CA LEU A 137 4.97 2.56 -13.07
C LEU A 137 4.49 1.65 -14.21
N ILE A 138 3.30 1.87 -14.77
CA ILE A 138 2.74 1.05 -15.86
C ILE A 138 3.27 1.48 -17.22
N PHE A 139 3.26 2.79 -17.51
CA PHE A 139 3.59 3.32 -18.83
C PHE A 139 5.10 3.34 -19.12
N GLU A 140 5.94 3.33 -18.08
CA GLU A 140 7.39 3.18 -18.24
C GLU A 140 7.85 1.71 -18.35
N ILE A 141 6.94 0.74 -18.58
CA ILE A 141 7.25 -0.67 -18.88
C ILE A 141 6.82 -1.00 -20.30
#